data_AF-A0A7J4G1P3-F1
#
_entry.id   AF-A0A7J4G1P3-F1
#
_cell.length_a   1.000
_cell.length_b   1.000
_cell.length_c   1.000
_cell.angle_alpha   90.00
_cell.angle_beta   90.00
_cell.angle_gamma   90.00
#
_symmetry.space_group_name_H-M   'P 1'
#
loop_
_entity.id
_entity.type
_entity.pdbx_description
1 polymer ?
#
loop_
_entity_poly.entity_id
_entity_poly.type
_entity_poly.pdbx_seq_one_letter_code
_entity_poly.pdbx_strand_id
1 'polypeptide(L)'
;LGKEINVEDVFSENKFVDVVAVTKGKGFQGPVKRFGIRIQPRKAGKGRRHIGTGGAWKPARKLWREPLPGQMGYHTRTELNKLIIKIGKNGKEITPQGDFLRYGDVRNSYILVKGSVPGPAKRLIRFSNPRRQRNDVSFEIDSISLSSKQGV
;
A
#
# COMPACT_ATOMS: atom_id res chain seq x y z
N LEU A 1 9.54 17.07 27.55
CA LEU A 1 10.13 15.72 27.47
C LEU A 1 9.38 14.82 28.46
N GLY A 2 9.09 13.56 28.11
CA GLY A 2 8.39 12.62 29.00
C GLY A 2 6.86 12.67 29.02
N LYS A 3 6.23 13.40 28.08
CA LYS A 3 4.76 13.40 27.90
C LYS A 3 4.39 12.46 26.75
N GLU A 4 3.28 11.75 26.89
CA GLU A 4 2.68 10.98 25.80
C GLU A 4 2.13 11.94 24.74
N ILE A 5 2.28 11.56 23.46
CA ILE A 5 1.76 12.32 22.32
C ILE A 5 0.69 11.45 21.67
N ASN A 6 -0.54 11.95 21.64
CA ASN A 6 -1.63 11.25 20.99
C ASN A 6 -1.69 11.62 19.51
N VAL A 7 -2.38 10.79 18.74
CA VAL A 7 -2.58 11.01 17.30
C VAL A 7 -3.35 12.31 17.03
N GLU A 8 -4.32 12.62 17.90
CA GLU A 8 -5.17 13.82 17.81
C GLU A 8 -4.39 15.13 17.95
N ASP A 9 -3.26 15.11 18.65
CA ASP A 9 -2.43 16.30 18.85
C ASP A 9 -1.64 16.67 17.59
N VAL A 10 -1.43 15.70 16.69
CA VAL A 10 -0.58 15.84 15.49
C VAL A 10 -1.41 15.97 14.22
N PHE A 11 -2.49 15.20 14.11
CA PHE A 11 -3.31 15.13 12.90
C PHE A 11 -4.74 15.54 13.19
N SER A 12 -5.36 16.20 12.20
CA SER A 12 -6.78 16.53 12.24
C SER A 12 -7.53 15.70 11.21
N GLU A 13 -8.81 15.47 11.45
CA GLU A 13 -9.72 14.90 10.45
C GLU A 13 -9.80 15.79 9.22
N ASN A 14 -10.21 15.23 8.08
CA ASN A 14 -10.43 15.94 6.82
C ASN A 14 -9.18 16.61 6.20
N LYS A 15 -7.98 16.29 6.72
CA LYS A 15 -6.69 16.75 6.19
C LYS A 15 -5.97 15.67 5.39
N PHE A 16 -5.08 16.13 4.50
CA PHE A 16 -4.19 15.26 3.75
C PHE A 16 -2.93 14.92 4.55
N VAL A 17 -2.44 13.69 4.40
CA VAL A 17 -1.20 13.18 4.98
C VAL A 17 -0.42 12.35 3.96
N ASP A 18 0.89 12.31 4.13
CA ASP A 18 1.76 11.40 3.38
C ASP A 18 2.01 10.13 4.18
N VAL A 19 1.90 8.99 3.52
CA VAL A 19 2.04 7.66 4.13
C VAL A 19 3.31 7.01 3.64
N VAL A 20 4.23 6.73 4.55
CA VAL A 20 5.47 6.00 4.28
C VAL A 20 5.37 4.61 4.89
N ALA A 21 5.42 3.58 4.04
CA ALA A 21 5.44 2.21 4.51
C ALA A 21 6.14 1.27 3.53
N VAL A 22 6.37 0.04 3.99
CA VAL A 22 7.01 -1.01 3.18
C VAL A 22 5.93 -1.88 2.54
N THR A 23 5.99 -1.99 1.22
CA THR A 23 5.08 -2.80 0.41
C THR A 23 5.12 -4.29 0.76
N LYS A 24 4.02 -5.01 0.48
CA LYS A 24 3.96 -6.47 0.67
C LYS A 24 5.02 -7.17 -0.20
N GLY A 25 5.84 -8.01 0.43
CA GLY A 25 6.86 -8.80 -0.27
C GLY A 25 6.21 -9.88 -1.14
N LYS A 26 6.76 -10.08 -2.34
CA LYS A 26 6.36 -11.15 -3.27
C LYS A 26 7.54 -12.08 -3.63
N GLY A 27 8.72 -11.88 -3.04
CA GLY A 27 9.92 -12.69 -3.31
C GLY A 27 10.47 -12.49 -4.73
N PHE A 28 11.17 -13.51 -5.23
CA PHE A 28 11.67 -13.53 -6.60
C PHE A 28 10.51 -13.68 -7.59
N GLN A 29 10.41 -12.77 -8.55
CA GLN A 29 9.36 -12.76 -9.55
C GLN A 29 9.93 -12.64 -10.96
N GLY A 30 9.27 -13.34 -11.89
CA GLY A 30 9.57 -13.26 -13.32
C GLY A 30 9.28 -11.87 -13.91
N PRO A 31 9.83 -11.57 -15.10
CA PRO A 31 9.73 -10.24 -15.71
C PRO A 31 8.28 -9.83 -16.01
N VAL A 32 7.40 -10.79 -16.35
CA VAL A 32 5.97 -10.54 -16.58
C VAL A 32 5.30 -9.94 -15.34
N LYS A 33 5.50 -10.54 -14.16
CA LYS A 33 4.82 -10.07 -12.94
C LYS A 33 5.51 -8.84 -12.33
N ARG A 34 6.84 -8.74 -12.48
CA ARG A 34 7.65 -7.64 -11.95
C ARG A 34 7.50 -6.34 -12.74
N PHE A 35 7.51 -6.42 -14.07
CA PHE A 35 7.50 -5.26 -14.98
C PHE A 35 6.22 -5.14 -15.83
N GLY A 36 5.32 -6.12 -15.80
CA GLY A 36 4.08 -6.08 -16.57
C GLY A 36 4.27 -6.33 -18.07
N ILE A 37 5.36 -6.98 -18.49
CA ILE A 37 5.60 -7.25 -19.91
C ILE A 37 4.56 -8.21 -20.50
N ARG A 38 4.29 -8.07 -21.80
CA ARG A 38 3.37 -8.96 -22.54
C ARG A 38 3.88 -10.40 -22.53
N ILE A 39 2.97 -11.34 -22.26
CA ILE A 39 3.25 -12.78 -22.35
C ILE A 39 3.38 -13.15 -23.84
N GLN A 40 4.36 -13.99 -24.17
CA GLN A 40 4.55 -14.44 -25.55
C GLN A 40 3.41 -15.35 -26.03
N PRO A 41 3.18 -15.40 -27.36
CA PRO A 41 2.13 -16.24 -27.96
C PRO A 41 2.27 -17.71 -27.57
N ARG A 42 1.16 -18.44 -27.69
CA ARG A 42 1.06 -19.85 -27.27
C ARG A 42 2.10 -20.76 -27.93
N LYS A 43 2.44 -20.49 -29.20
CA LYS A 43 3.38 -21.28 -30.01
C LYS A 43 4.87 -20.92 -29.77
N ALA A 44 5.19 -20.07 -28.79
CA ALA A 44 6.58 -19.81 -28.44
C ALA A 44 7.24 -21.06 -27.85
N GLY A 45 8.43 -21.42 -28.34
CA GLY A 45 9.06 -22.71 -28.04
C GLY A 45 9.54 -22.85 -26.59
N LYS A 46 10.59 -22.10 -26.21
CA LYS A 46 11.31 -22.29 -24.92
C LYS A 46 10.51 -21.85 -23.68
N GLY A 47 9.51 -20.99 -23.86
CA GLY A 47 8.70 -20.48 -22.76
C GLY A 47 7.87 -19.27 -23.18
N ARG A 48 6.98 -18.83 -22.30
CA ARG A 48 6.06 -17.72 -22.59
C ARG A 48 6.24 -16.50 -21.69
N ARG A 49 6.80 -16.70 -20.50
CA ARG A 49 6.85 -15.68 -19.43
C ARG A 49 8.26 -15.10 -19.28
N HIS A 50 8.88 -14.75 -20.40
CA HIS A 50 10.20 -14.13 -20.47
C HIS A 50 10.21 -12.95 -21.44
N ILE A 51 11.27 -12.15 -21.37
CA ILE A 51 11.51 -11.07 -22.33
C ILE A 51 11.74 -11.64 -23.74
N GLY A 52 11.22 -10.98 -24.78
CA GLY A 52 11.43 -11.40 -26.18
C GLY A 52 12.90 -11.27 -26.59
N THR A 53 13.37 -10.03 -26.74
CA THR A 53 14.78 -9.72 -26.97
C THR A 53 15.38 -9.08 -25.72
N GLY A 54 16.59 -9.45 -25.36
CA GLY A 54 17.35 -8.83 -24.28
C GLY A 54 18.37 -7.81 -24.80
N GLY A 55 17.99 -6.99 -25.77
CA GLY A 55 18.85 -5.93 -26.31
C GLY A 55 19.42 -6.20 -27.71
N ALA A 56 20.08 -5.17 -28.24
CA ALA A 56 20.75 -5.21 -29.54
C ALA A 56 22.16 -5.81 -29.44
N TRP A 57 22.81 -6.06 -30.58
CA TRP A 57 24.20 -6.56 -30.63
C TRP A 57 25.20 -5.57 -30.00
N LYS A 58 25.10 -4.29 -30.37
CA LYS A 58 25.93 -3.20 -29.83
C LYS A 58 25.01 -2.28 -29.01
N PRO A 59 25.32 -1.97 -27.74
CA PRO A 59 26.51 -2.37 -26.98
C PRO A 59 26.49 -3.84 -26.57
N ALA A 60 27.65 -4.51 -26.54
CA ALA A 60 27.79 -5.92 -26.20
C ALA A 60 27.70 -6.18 -24.67
N ARG A 61 26.66 -5.64 -24.03
CA ARG A 61 26.36 -5.81 -22.60
C ARG A 61 24.88 -5.68 -22.34
N LYS A 62 24.43 -6.24 -21.22
CA LYS A 62 23.06 -6.07 -20.75
C LYS A 62 22.84 -4.65 -20.22
N LEU A 63 21.75 -4.03 -20.67
CA LEU A 63 21.36 -2.72 -20.17
C LEU A 63 20.52 -2.88 -18.91
N TRP A 64 20.72 -1.99 -17.93
CA TRP A 64 19.95 -1.95 -16.69
C TRP A 64 18.45 -1.67 -16.91
N ARG A 65 18.09 -1.14 -18.10
CA ARG A 65 16.71 -0.88 -18.51
C ARG A 65 15.96 -2.15 -18.93
N GLU A 66 16.67 -3.24 -19.20
CA GLU A 66 16.03 -4.50 -19.60
C GLU A 66 15.22 -5.09 -18.43
N PRO A 67 13.93 -5.46 -18.64
CA PRO A 67 13.09 -6.02 -17.60
C PRO A 67 13.51 -7.47 -17.29
N LEU A 68 14.37 -7.62 -16.28
CA LEU A 68 14.89 -8.91 -15.81
C LEU A 68 14.17 -9.43 -14.56
N PRO A 69 14.08 -10.75 -14.36
CA PRO A 69 13.50 -11.31 -13.14
C PRO A 69 14.28 -10.87 -11.88
N GLY A 70 13.62 -10.83 -10.73
CA GLY A 70 14.26 -10.45 -9.48
C GLY A 70 13.26 -10.16 -8.36
N GLN A 71 13.76 -9.56 -7.28
CA GLN A 71 12.94 -9.21 -6.12
C GLN A 71 11.78 -8.28 -6.52
N MET A 72 10.59 -8.61 -6.03
CA MET A 72 9.39 -7.80 -6.16
C MET A 72 8.73 -7.57 -4.80
N GLY A 73 8.42 -6.29 -4.51
CA GLY A 73 7.83 -5.90 -3.24
C GLY A 73 8.87 -5.84 -2.12
N TYR A 74 8.41 -5.57 -0.90
CA TYR A 74 9.29 -5.24 0.23
C TYR A 74 10.15 -3.99 -0.04
N HIS A 75 9.65 -3.08 -0.87
CA HIS A 75 10.25 -1.78 -1.11
C HIS A 75 9.53 -0.73 -0.27
N THR A 76 10.30 0.24 0.23
CA THR A 76 9.77 1.45 0.87
C THR A 76 9.09 2.32 -0.18
N ARG A 77 7.85 2.73 0.10
CA ARG A 77 7.09 3.64 -0.75
C ARG A 77 6.45 4.72 0.09
N THR A 78 6.39 5.91 -0.49
CA THR A 78 5.67 7.05 0.05
C THR A 78 4.48 7.31 -0.87
N GLU A 79 3.28 7.12 -0.35
CA GLU A 79 2.05 7.53 -1.03
C GLU A 79 1.66 8.90 -0.52
N LEU A 80 1.62 9.87 -1.43
CA LEU A 80 1.35 11.26 -1.10
C LEU A 80 -0.16 11.53 -1.05
N ASN A 81 -0.55 12.52 -0.25
CA ASN A 81 -1.90 13.09 -0.24
C ASN A 81 -3.02 12.06 -0.01
N LYS A 82 -2.87 11.25 1.04
CA LYS A 82 -3.95 10.40 1.56
C LYS A 82 -4.82 11.22 2.51
N LEU A 83 -6.14 11.09 2.38
CA LEU A 83 -7.09 11.83 3.20
C LEU A 83 -7.39 11.07 4.49
N ILE A 84 -7.30 11.74 5.63
CA ILE A 84 -7.81 11.21 6.90
C ILE A 84 -9.32 11.41 6.95
N ILE A 85 -10.04 10.32 7.19
CA ILE A 85 -11.50 10.28 7.28
C ILE A 85 -12.00 10.46 8.70
N LYS A 86 -11.48 9.67 9.62
CA LYS A 86 -11.90 9.71 11.02
C LYS A 86 -10.71 9.40 11.90
N ILE A 87 -10.60 10.10 13.03
CA ILE A 87 -9.69 9.77 14.12
C ILE A 87 -10.56 9.40 15.30
N GLY A 88 -10.31 8.24 15.91
CA GLY A 88 -11.12 7.77 17.03
C GLY A 88 -10.26 7.12 18.11
N LYS A 89 -10.74 7.18 19.36
CA LYS A 89 -10.08 6.55 20.52
C LYS A 89 -10.51 5.10 20.71
N ASN A 90 -11.78 4.79 20.41
CA ASN A 90 -12.36 3.48 20.67
C ASN A 90 -12.43 2.64 19.41
N GLY A 91 -11.49 1.70 19.26
CA GLY A 91 -11.44 0.85 18.06
C GLY A 91 -12.62 -0.12 17.89
N LYS A 92 -13.45 -0.34 18.93
CA LYS A 92 -14.68 -1.15 18.80
C LYS A 92 -15.71 -0.56 17.82
N GLU A 93 -15.66 0.76 17.60
CA GLU A 93 -16.55 1.44 16.65
C GLU A 93 -16.27 1.06 15.18
N ILE A 94 -15.04 0.63 14.88
CA ILE A 94 -14.60 0.36 13.51
C ILE A 94 -14.39 -1.13 13.23
N THR A 95 -14.29 -1.96 14.28
CA THR A 95 -14.14 -3.40 14.13
C THR A 95 -15.39 -4.01 13.50
N PRO A 96 -15.29 -4.67 12.32
CA PRO A 96 -16.42 -5.35 11.73
C PRO A 96 -16.83 -6.57 12.55
N GLN A 97 -18.04 -7.06 12.33
CA GLN A 97 -18.50 -8.33 12.89
C GLN A 97 -17.55 -9.47 12.48
N GLY A 98 -16.99 -10.20 13.45
CA GLY A 98 -16.00 -11.25 13.18
C GLY A 98 -14.56 -10.75 12.97
N ASP A 99 -14.26 -9.53 13.41
CA ASP A 99 -12.94 -8.89 13.46
C ASP A 99 -12.23 -8.68 12.11
N PHE A 100 -11.11 -7.95 12.14
CA PHE A 100 -10.29 -7.78 10.94
C PHE A 100 -9.51 -9.04 10.61
N LEU A 101 -9.68 -9.55 9.38
CA LEU A 101 -8.99 -10.74 8.89
C LEU A 101 -7.47 -10.61 9.02
N ARG A 102 -6.83 -11.57 9.69
CA ARG A 102 -5.38 -11.62 9.98
C ARG A 102 -4.86 -10.44 10.82
N TYR A 103 -5.74 -9.71 11.49
CA TYR A 103 -5.39 -8.67 12.46
C TYR A 103 -5.98 -8.98 13.84
N GLY A 104 -7.31 -9.02 13.94
CA GLY A 104 -8.06 -9.10 15.21
C GLY A 104 -8.87 -7.85 15.48
N ASP A 105 -9.16 -7.59 16.76
CA ASP A 105 -9.86 -6.40 17.22
C ASP A 105 -8.90 -5.19 17.35
N VAL A 106 -9.44 -3.98 17.13
CA VAL A 106 -8.71 -2.73 17.35
C VAL A 106 -9.07 -2.22 18.74
N ARG A 107 -8.09 -2.16 19.64
CA ARG A 107 -8.30 -1.74 21.05
C ARG A 107 -7.90 -0.31 21.33
N ASN A 108 -6.96 0.22 20.55
CA ASN A 108 -6.36 1.53 20.75
C ASN A 108 -7.00 2.57 19.83
N SER A 109 -6.46 3.78 19.89
CA SER A 109 -6.78 4.84 18.93
C SER A 109 -6.46 4.39 17.50
N TYR A 110 -7.27 4.87 16.56
CA TYR A 110 -7.19 4.50 15.16
C TYR A 110 -7.35 5.70 14.24
N ILE A 111 -6.85 5.56 13.02
CA ILE A 111 -7.02 6.51 11.94
C ILE A 111 -7.66 5.76 10.77
N LEU A 112 -8.77 6.28 10.27
CA LEU A 112 -9.39 5.81 9.04
C LEU A 112 -8.83 6.65 7.89
N VAL A 113 -8.19 6.00 6.92
CA VAL A 113 -7.55 6.66 5.77
C VAL A 113 -8.28 6.28 4.49
N LYS A 114 -8.48 7.25 3.58
CA LYS A 114 -9.11 7.03 2.28
C LYS A 114 -8.22 6.15 1.39
N GLY A 115 -8.79 5.05 0.90
CA GLY A 115 -8.18 4.16 -0.08
C GLY A 115 -7.27 3.10 0.54
N SER A 116 -6.28 2.64 -0.22
CA SER A 116 -5.31 1.64 0.23
C SER A 116 -4.08 2.27 0.89
N VAL A 117 -3.40 1.47 1.72
CA VAL A 117 -2.10 1.79 2.33
C VAL A 117 -1.08 0.71 1.94
N PRO A 118 0.17 1.06 1.63
CA PRO A 118 1.15 0.08 1.20
C PRO A 118 1.61 -0.82 2.37
N GLY A 119 1.44 -2.13 2.20
CA GLY A 119 1.90 -3.13 3.15
C GLY A 119 0.85 -4.18 3.48
N PRO A 120 1.21 -5.28 4.16
CA PRO A 120 0.25 -6.19 4.78
C PRO A 120 -0.25 -5.63 6.13
N ALA A 121 -1.33 -6.22 6.66
CA ALA A 121 -1.78 -5.98 8.03
C ALA A 121 -0.66 -6.23 9.05
N LYS A 122 -0.75 -5.60 10.23
CA LYS A 122 0.24 -5.63 11.34
C LYS A 122 1.60 -4.97 11.08
N ARG A 123 1.80 -4.39 9.90
CA ARG A 123 3.04 -3.68 9.58
C ARG A 123 2.99 -2.23 10.08
N LEU A 124 4.11 -1.78 10.63
CA LEU A 124 4.31 -0.37 10.99
C LEU A 124 4.21 0.53 9.77
N ILE A 125 3.47 1.62 9.94
CA ILE A 125 3.25 2.65 8.93
C ILE A 125 3.62 3.99 9.55
N ARG A 126 4.36 4.82 8.81
CA ARG A 126 4.73 6.17 9.24
C ARG A 126 3.85 7.18 8.53
N PHE A 127 3.16 8.01 9.29
CA PHE A 127 2.48 9.19 8.78
C PHE A 127 3.42 10.41 8.86
N SER A 128 3.27 11.31 7.90
CA SER A 128 3.94 12.60 7.88
C SER A 128 3.03 13.66 7.31
N ASN A 129 3.27 14.91 7.70
CA ASN A 129 2.58 16.05 7.08
C ASN A 129 2.80 16.05 5.56
N PRO A 130 1.79 16.48 4.79
CA PRO A 130 1.82 16.38 3.34
C PRO A 130 2.93 17.29 2.80
N ARG A 131 3.83 16.73 2.01
CA ARG A 131 4.89 17.51 1.34
C ARG A 131 4.32 18.42 0.26
N ARG A 132 3.18 18.03 -0.33
CA ARG A 132 2.48 18.79 -1.36
C ARG A 132 1.12 19.17 -0.83
N GLN A 133 0.98 20.42 -0.41
CA GLN A 133 -0.28 20.90 0.14
C GLN A 133 -1.39 20.82 -0.92
N ARG A 134 -2.55 20.37 -0.48
CA ARG A 134 -3.81 20.39 -1.22
C ARG A 134 -4.83 21.10 -0.36
N ASN A 135 -5.83 21.70 -1.02
CA ASN A 135 -6.93 22.34 -0.31
C ASN A 135 -7.66 21.32 0.55
N ASP A 136 -8.00 21.70 1.77
CA ASP A 136 -8.72 20.86 2.70
C ASP A 136 -10.12 20.52 2.14
N VAL A 137 -10.57 19.31 2.43
CA VAL A 137 -11.87 18.81 1.95
C VAL A 137 -12.72 18.49 3.15
N SER A 138 -13.82 19.23 3.33
CA SER A 138 -14.83 18.92 4.34
C SER A 138 -15.78 17.83 3.81
N PHE A 139 -15.99 16.79 4.60
CA PHE A 139 -17.04 15.80 4.35
C PHE A 139 -17.59 15.29 5.67
N GLU A 140 -18.87 14.92 5.64
CA GLU A 140 -19.56 14.25 6.73
C GLU A 140 -19.63 12.75 6.41
N ILE A 141 -19.61 11.91 7.45
CA ILE A 141 -19.67 10.46 7.29
C ILE A 141 -21.08 10.01 7.62
N ASP A 142 -21.83 9.54 6.62
CA ASP A 142 -23.19 9.03 6.84
C ASP A 142 -23.18 7.72 7.63
N SER A 143 -22.39 6.74 7.19
CA SER A 143 -22.32 5.43 7.82
C SER A 143 -21.00 4.70 7.55
N ILE A 144 -20.62 3.83 8.48
CA ILE A 144 -19.44 2.95 8.37
C ILE A 144 -19.94 1.51 8.27
N SER A 145 -19.49 0.78 7.25
CA SER A 145 -19.84 -0.63 7.08
C SER A 145 -19.08 -1.51 8.07
N LEU A 146 -19.81 -2.09 9.03
CA LEU A 146 -19.31 -3.05 10.03
C LEU A 146 -19.64 -4.51 9.67
N SER A 147 -20.01 -4.77 8.41
CA SER A 147 -20.29 -6.13 7.94
C SER A 147 -19.04 -7.01 8.02
N SER A 148 -19.23 -8.29 8.31
CA SER A 148 -18.14 -9.27 8.28
C SER A 148 -17.42 -9.25 6.93
N LYS A 149 -16.09 -9.38 6.99
CA LYS A 149 -15.21 -9.47 5.81
C LYS A 149 -14.81 -10.92 5.51
N GLN A 150 -15.23 -11.87 6.33
CA GLN A 150 -15.09 -13.28 6.04
C GLN A 150 -16.15 -13.62 4.99
N GLY A 151 -15.73 -14.14 3.84
CA GLY A 151 -16.67 -14.58 2.81
C GLY A 151 -17.55 -15.69 3.37
N VAL A 152 -18.86 -15.58 3.16
CA VAL A 152 -19.77 -16.73 3.25
C VAL A 152 -19.55 -17.61 2.03
#